data_AF-A0A7J4HZ68-F1
#
_entry.id   AF-A0A7J4HZ68-F1
#
_cell.length_a   1.000
_cell.length_b   1.000
_cell.length_c   1.000
_cell.angle_alpha   90.00
_cell.angle_beta   90.00
_cell.angle_gamma   90.00
#
_symmetry.space_group_name_H-M   'P 1'
#
loop_
_entity.id
_entity.type
_entity.pdbx_description
1 polymer ?
#
loop_
_entity_poly.entity_id
_entity_poly.type
_entity_poly.pdbx_seq_one_letter_code
_entity_poly.pdbx_strand_id
1 'polypeptide(L)' 'MCICKSCPSWIECKEKGGFCFPTIGKSKCIKKENGCICGNCPVTKEMGLKHGYYCTRGSEKEQSS' A
#
# COMPACT_ATOMS: atom_id res chain seq x y z
N MET A 1 -2.52 12.90 -0.29
CA MET A 1 -1.65 12.52 0.86
C MET A 1 -1.97 11.08 1.25
N CYS A 2 -1.00 10.16 1.21
CA CYS A 2 -1.24 8.74 1.54
C CYS A 2 -1.24 8.51 3.06
N ILE A 3 -2.25 7.79 3.58
CA ILE A 3 -2.42 7.48 5.00
C ILE A 3 -1.79 6.13 5.39
N CYS A 4 -0.75 5.67 4.68
CA CYS A 4 -0.18 4.33 4.89
C CYS A 4 0.31 4.09 6.31
N LYS A 5 0.83 5.11 7.00
CA LYS A 5 1.27 5.01 8.41
C LYS A 5 0.12 4.66 9.37
N SER A 6 -1.12 4.93 8.97
CA SER A 6 -2.32 4.59 9.72
C SER A 6 -2.88 3.20 9.38
N CYS A 7 -2.27 2.47 8.43
CA CYS A 7 -2.68 1.09 8.15
C CYS A 7 -2.33 0.19 9.35
N PRO A 8 -3.25 -0.69 9.80
CA PRO A 8 -2.95 -1.70 10.82
C PRO A 8 -1.82 -2.67 10.44
N SER A 9 -1.68 -2.93 9.14
CA SER A 9 -0.56 -3.73 8.60
C SER A 9 0.75 -2.96 8.52
N TRP A 10 0.76 -1.64 8.72
CA TRP A 10 1.98 -0.85 8.63
C TRP A 10 2.90 -1.14 9.81
N ILE A 11 4.17 -1.39 9.51
CA ILE A 11 5.23 -1.57 10.50
C ILE A 11 6.29 -0.53 10.20
N GLU A 12 6.71 0.21 11.22
CA GLU A 12 7.82 1.13 11.08
C GLU A 12 9.13 0.34 10.96
N CYS A 13 9.64 0.21 9.73
CA CYS A 13 10.83 -0.58 9.43
C CYS A 13 11.96 0.21 8.76
N LYS A 14 12.07 1.52 9.02
CA LYS A 14 13.03 2.43 8.36
C LYS A 14 13.03 2.41 6.82
N GLU A 15 12.12 1.67 6.17
CA GLU A 15 11.93 1.70 4.72
C GLU A 15 11.27 3.03 4.31
N LYS A 16 11.54 3.45 3.07
CA LYS A 16 10.83 4.59 2.47
C LYS A 16 9.34 4.23 2.43
N GLY A 17 8.52 5.03 3.12
CA GLY A 17 7.07 4.90 3.01
C GLY A 17 6.57 5.25 1.62
N GLY A 18 5.26 5.11 1.43
CA GLY A 18 4.64 5.29 0.13
C GLY A 18 4.22 3.99 -0.55
N PHE A 19 4.21 2.85 0.15
CA PHE A 19 3.73 1.60 -0.41
C PHE A 19 2.29 1.66 -0.94
N CYS A 20 1.42 2.54 -0.43
CA CYS A 20 0.07 2.73 -1.02
C CYS A 20 0.10 3.42 -2.40
N PHE A 21 1.27 3.80 -2.89
CA PHE A 21 1.42 4.42 -4.18
C PHE A 21 1.57 3.33 -5.24
N PRO A 22 0.82 3.39 -6.35
CA PRO A 22 0.72 2.33 -7.34
C PRO A 22 2.01 2.10 -8.14
N THR A 23 3.07 2.85 -7.88
CA THR A 23 4.39 2.66 -8.50
C THR A 23 5.46 2.21 -7.49
N ILE A 24 5.14 2.21 -6.19
CA ILE A 24 6.02 1.71 -5.15
C ILE A 24 5.70 0.23 -4.96
N GLY A 25 6.73 -0.62 -5.06
CA GLY A 25 6.60 -2.06 -4.90
C GLY A 25 6.36 -2.50 -3.44
N LYS A 26 6.54 -3.79 -3.19
CA LYS A 26 6.33 -4.42 -1.88
C LYS A 26 7.33 -3.92 -0.84
N SER A 27 6.87 -3.75 0.39
CA SER A 27 7.73 -3.60 1.57
C SER A 27 8.42 -4.94 1.84
N LYS A 28 9.69 -4.87 2.25
CA LYS A 28 10.43 -6.07 2.68
C LYS A 28 10.08 -6.48 4.11
N CYS A 29 9.62 -5.52 4.92
CA CYS A 29 9.32 -5.74 6.33
C CYS A 29 7.86 -6.09 6.60
N ILE A 30 6.92 -5.48 5.88
CA ILE A 30 5.50 -5.76 6.08
C ILE A 30 5.17 -7.06 5.38
N LYS A 31 5.01 -8.13 6.17
CA LYS A 31 4.65 -9.48 5.66
C LYS A 31 3.29 -9.96 6.15
N LYS A 32 2.71 -9.30 7.15
CA LYS A 32 1.42 -9.67 7.75
C LYS A 32 0.34 -8.66 7.36
N GLU A 33 -0.78 -9.18 6.90
CA GLU A 33 -1.97 -8.41 6.53
C GLU A 33 -2.93 -8.33 7.73
N ASN A 34 -2.66 -7.43 8.68
CA ASN A 34 -3.54 -7.20 9.84
C ASN A 34 -4.74 -6.28 9.52
N GLY A 35 -4.80 -5.76 8.29
CA GLY A 35 -5.80 -4.79 7.83
C GLY A 35 -5.15 -3.66 7.02
N CYS A 36 -5.79 -3.24 5.94
CA CYS A 36 -5.33 -2.12 5.09
C CYS A 36 -6.48 -1.16 4.86
N ILE A 37 -6.22 0.11 5.11
CA ILE A 37 -7.15 1.22 4.83
C ILE A 37 -6.81 1.91 3.51
N CYS A 38 -6.01 1.25 2.67
CA CYS A 38 -5.46 1.84 1.46
C CYS A 38 -6.57 2.22 0.46
N GLY A 39 -7.71 1.50 0.44
CA GLY A 39 -8.87 1.87 -0.37
C GLY A 39 -9.53 3.21 0.04
N ASN A 40 -9.33 3.66 1.27
CA ASN A 40 -9.75 4.98 1.73
C ASN A 40 -8.74 6.08 1.42
N CYS A 41 -7.56 5.75 0.86
CA CYS A 41 -6.63 6.78 0.44
C CYS A 41 -7.21 7.57 -0.74
N PRO A 42 -7.12 8.91 -0.72
CA PRO A 42 -7.57 9.73 -1.84
C PRO A 42 -6.84 9.37 -3.15
N VAL A 43 -5.56 8.96 -3.06
CA VAL A 43 -4.78 8.52 -4.24
C VAL A 43 -5.42 7.32 -4.96
N THR A 44 -6.08 6.42 -4.23
CA THR A 44 -6.75 5.26 -4.83
C THR A 44 -7.92 5.72 -5.69
N LYS A 45 -8.69 6.70 -5.21
CA LYS A 45 -9.77 7.30 -5.98
C LYS A 45 -9.26 8.15 -7.15
N GLU A 46 -8.24 8.98 -6.92
CA GLU A 46 -7.66 9.87 -7.94
C GLU A 46 -7.01 9.10 -9.09
N MET A 47 -6.32 7.98 -8.79
CA MET A 47 -5.64 7.15 -9.78
C MET A 47 -6.50 5.98 -10.29
N GLY A 48 -7.74 5.84 -9.82
CA GLY A 48 -8.65 4.75 -10.23
C GLY A 48 -8.14 3.36 -9.85
N LEU A 49 -7.40 3.26 -8.74
CA LEU A 49 -6.83 2.00 -8.28
C LEU A 49 -7.93 1.05 -7.77
N LYS A 50 -7.83 -0.22 -8.14
CA LYS A 50 -8.83 -1.24 -7.80
C LYS A 50 -8.34 -2.18 -6.72
N HIS A 51 -7.03 -2.30 -6.56
CA HIS A 51 -6.44 -3.23 -5.63
C HIS A 51 -6.14 -2.58 -4.27
N GLY A 52 -5.63 -3.38 -3.34
CA GLY A 52 -5.21 -2.94 -2.01
C GLY A 52 -3.90 -3.60 -1.63
N TYR A 53 -3.51 -3.46 -0.36
CA TYR A 53 -2.39 -4.20 0.20
C TYR A 53 -1.08 -4.06 -0.60
N TYR A 54 -0.84 -2.89 -1.16
CA TYR A 54 0.31 -2.64 -2.02
C TYR A 54 1.67 -2.89 -1.34
N CYS A 55 1.71 -2.77 -0.01
CA CYS A 55 2.88 -3.11 0.80
C CYS A 55 3.23 -4.60 0.82
N THR A 56 2.27 -5.51 0.63
CA THR A 56 2.48 -6.98 0.69
C THR A 56 2.29 -7.63 -0.69
N ARG A 57 1.27 -7.20 -1.43
CA ARG A 57 0.86 -7.79 -2.71
C ARG A 57 1.53 -7.15 -3.91
N GLY A 58 2.08 -5.95 -3.75
CA GLY A 58 2.80 -5.19 -4.77
C GLY A 58 1.97 -4.09 -5.37
N SER A 59 2.56 -3.35 -6.30
CA SER A 59 1.91 -2.24 -6.98
C SER A 59 0.62 -2.64 -7.71
N GLU A 60 -0.22 -1.66 -8.05
CA GLU A 60 -1.43 -1.88 -8.87
C GLU A 60 -1.10 -2.61 -10.17
N LYS A 61 0.02 -2.25 -10.80
CA LYS A 61 0.52 -2.91 -12.01
C LYS A 61 0.94 -4.36 -11.78
N GLU A 62 1.57 -4.67 -10.64
CA GLU A 62 1.92 -6.05 -10.27
C GLU A 62 0.68 -6.91 -9.96
N GLN A 63 -0.41 -6.30 -9.48
CA GLN A 63 -1.65 -7.00 -9.14
C GLN A 63 -2.64 -7.13 -10.31
N SER A 64 -2.55 -6.27 -11.32
CA SER A 64 -3.36 -6.33 -12.53
C SER A 64 -2.82 -7.28 -13.62
N SER A 65 -1.82 -8.11 -13.28
CA SER A 65 -1.15 -9.02 -14.21
C SER A 65 -1.66 -10.46 -14.15
#